data_AF-A0A2U1KS83-F1
#
_entry.id   AF-A0A2U1KS83-F1
#
_cell.length_a   1.000
_cell.length_b   1.000
_cell.length_c   1.000
_cell.angle_alpha   90.00
_cell.angle_beta   90.00
_cell.angle_gamma   90.00
#
_symmetry.space_group_name_H-M   'P 1'
#
loop_
_entity.id
_entity.type
_entity.pdbx_description
1 polymer ?
#
loop_
_entity_poly.entity_id
_entity_poly.type
_entity_poly.pdbx_seq_one_letter_code
_entity_poly.pdbx_strand_id
1 'polypeptide(L)'
;MDDVKQGKRSPESPCLKNNNSNKEQDRFLPIANVGRIMKKVIPGNGKISKDAKETVQECVSEFISFVTGEASDKCQREKRKTINGDDILWAITTLGFDDYVEPLKLYLLKYRQLEATSLISQQHYATIGEQAFALPFSSNSINTQLHHQQESIDSVEQW
;
A
#
# COMPACT_ATOMS: atom_id res chain seq x y z
N MET A 1 68.62 -22.51 -20.11
CA MET A 1 68.41 -22.32 -18.65
C MET A 1 67.72 -21.00 -18.53
N ASP A 2 66.40 -21.07 -18.66
CA ASP A 2 65.53 -19.99 -19.05
C ASP A 2 65.10 -19.15 -17.85
N ASP A 3 65.16 -17.83 -18.00
CA ASP A 3 64.73 -16.83 -17.04
C ASP A 3 63.21 -16.90 -16.79
N VAL A 4 62.82 -17.45 -15.64
CA VAL A 4 61.44 -17.41 -15.14
C VAL A 4 61.15 -16.00 -14.60
N LYS A 5 60.53 -15.16 -15.44
CA LYS A 5 59.92 -13.89 -15.01
C LYS A 5 58.71 -14.18 -14.11
N GLN A 6 58.77 -13.76 -12.86
CA GLN A 6 57.63 -13.73 -11.94
C GLN A 6 56.56 -12.74 -12.44
N GLY A 7 55.44 -13.30 -12.89
CA GLY A 7 54.21 -12.54 -13.18
C GLY A 7 53.59 -12.02 -11.88
N LYS A 8 53.42 -10.70 -11.78
CA LYS A 8 52.64 -10.06 -10.72
C LYS A 8 51.16 -10.42 -10.88
N ARG A 9 50.57 -11.05 -9.86
CA ARG A 9 49.11 -11.25 -9.76
C ARG A 9 48.42 -9.90 -9.63
N SER A 10 47.47 -9.63 -10.52
CA SER A 10 46.52 -8.51 -10.41
C SER A 10 45.70 -8.63 -9.12
N PRO A 11 45.33 -7.52 -8.48
CA PRO A 11 44.45 -7.55 -7.32
C PRO A 11 43.05 -7.98 -7.75
N GLU A 12 42.47 -8.93 -7.01
CA GLU A 12 41.08 -9.36 -7.14
C GLU A 12 40.16 -8.14 -7.02
N SER A 13 39.25 -8.01 -7.98
CA SER A 13 38.20 -7.00 -7.91
C SER A 13 37.34 -7.25 -6.67
N PRO A 14 37.07 -6.24 -5.82
CA PRO A 14 36.13 -6.40 -4.73
C PRO A 14 34.75 -6.76 -5.31
N CYS A 15 34.25 -7.95 -4.97
CA CYS A 15 32.87 -8.33 -5.23
C CYS A 15 31.94 -7.20 -4.78
N LEU A 16 31.17 -6.65 -5.73
CA LEU A 16 30.05 -5.76 -5.46
C LEU A 16 29.05 -6.52 -4.59
N LYS A 17 29.14 -6.31 -3.27
CA LYS A 17 28.14 -6.80 -2.32
C LYS A 17 26.82 -6.10 -2.62
N ASN A 18 25.96 -6.81 -3.34
CA ASN A 18 24.53 -6.96 -3.11
C ASN A 18 23.79 -5.73 -2.53
N ASN A 19 23.63 -4.68 -3.35
CA ASN A 19 22.60 -3.65 -3.12
C ASN A 19 21.27 -3.98 -3.82
N ASN A 20 21.16 -5.16 -4.47
CA ASN A 20 19.93 -5.58 -5.17
C ASN A 20 18.92 -6.24 -4.24
N SER A 21 19.36 -6.98 -3.23
CA SER A 21 18.45 -7.66 -2.28
C SER A 21 17.50 -6.71 -1.55
N ASN A 22 17.95 -5.51 -1.17
CA ASN A 22 17.08 -4.52 -0.54
C ASN A 22 15.99 -4.00 -1.48
N LYS A 23 16.33 -3.78 -2.77
CA LYS A 23 15.37 -3.32 -3.78
C LYS A 23 14.39 -4.40 -4.19
N GLU A 24 14.82 -5.66 -4.16
CA GLU A 24 13.94 -6.79 -4.40
C GLU A 24 12.93 -6.95 -3.27
N GLN A 25 13.29 -6.67 -2.02
CA GLN A 25 12.32 -6.72 -0.94
C GLN A 25 11.24 -5.64 -1.02
N ASP A 26 11.55 -4.46 -1.57
CA ASP A 26 10.57 -3.37 -1.77
C ASP A 26 9.42 -3.75 -2.73
N ARG A 27 9.64 -4.75 -3.62
CA ARG A 27 8.60 -5.21 -4.57
C ARG A 27 7.59 -6.18 -3.94
N PHE A 28 7.89 -6.71 -2.76
CA PHE A 28 7.11 -7.78 -2.16
C PHE A 28 6.11 -7.23 -1.13
N LEU A 29 4.90 -7.80 -1.13
CA LEU A 29 3.95 -7.55 -0.06
C LEU A 29 4.46 -8.16 1.25
N PRO A 30 4.16 -7.57 2.42
CA PRO A 30 4.56 -8.15 3.70
C PRO A 30 4.13 -9.62 3.83
N ILE A 31 5.07 -10.51 4.12
CA ILE A 31 4.83 -11.96 4.19
C ILE A 31 3.71 -12.34 5.16
N ALA A 32 3.51 -11.55 6.22
CA ALA A 32 2.43 -11.72 7.18
C ALA A 32 1.04 -11.51 6.56
N ASN A 33 0.90 -10.55 5.65
CA ASN A 33 -0.35 -10.28 4.95
C ASN A 33 -0.68 -11.41 3.97
N VAL A 34 0.31 -11.88 3.22
CA VAL A 34 0.19 -13.05 2.33
C VAL A 34 -0.25 -14.27 3.12
N GLY A 35 0.47 -14.59 4.21
CA GLY A 35 0.15 -15.73 5.07
C GLY A 35 -1.25 -15.67 5.68
N ARG A 36 -1.72 -14.47 6.07
CA ARG A 36 -3.09 -14.27 6.59
C ARG A 36 -4.16 -14.58 5.54
N ILE A 37 -3.95 -14.16 4.29
CA ILE A 37 -4.90 -14.42 3.19
C ILE A 37 -4.91 -15.91 2.83
N MET A 38 -3.74 -16.53 2.66
CA MET A 38 -3.64 -17.96 2.37
C MET A 38 -4.34 -18.81 3.44
N LYS A 39 -4.27 -18.39 4.71
CA LYS A 39 -4.92 -19.10 5.82
C LYS A 39 -6.45 -19.08 5.77
N LYS A 40 -7.07 -18.11 5.07
CA LYS A 40 -8.54 -18.01 4.95
C LYS A 40 -9.17 -19.16 4.15
N VAL A 41 -8.41 -19.76 3.24
CA VAL A 41 -8.89 -20.85 2.38
C VAL A 41 -8.47 -22.23 2.89
N ILE A 42 -7.82 -22.29 4.06
CA ILE A 42 -7.33 -23.52 4.68
C ILE A 42 -8.07 -23.75 5.99
N PRO A 43 -8.41 -25.00 6.35
CA PRO A 43 -8.99 -25.32 7.66
C PRO A 43 -8.20 -24.74 8.84
N GLY A 44 -8.88 -24.49 9.96
CA GLY A 44 -8.32 -23.82 11.15
C GLY A 44 -7.04 -24.48 11.67
N ASN A 45 -6.95 -25.80 11.62
CA ASN A 45 -5.78 -26.58 12.05
C ASN A 45 -4.65 -26.70 11.00
N GLY A 46 -4.90 -26.31 9.75
CA GLY A 46 -3.92 -26.44 8.67
C GLY A 46 -2.68 -25.58 8.89
N LYS A 47 -1.51 -26.06 8.45
CA LYS A 47 -0.25 -25.30 8.53
C LYS A 47 0.21 -24.93 7.13
N ILE A 48 0.85 -23.77 7.01
CA ILE A 48 1.45 -23.28 5.76
C ILE A 48 2.95 -23.18 6.02
N SER A 49 3.76 -23.88 5.22
CA SER A 49 5.21 -23.83 5.32
C SER A 49 5.73 -22.42 5.01
N LYS A 50 6.98 -22.15 5.39
CA LYS A 50 7.66 -20.89 5.06
C LYS A 50 7.77 -20.73 3.55
N ASP A 51 8.31 -21.76 2.89
CA ASP A 51 8.57 -21.76 1.45
C ASP A 51 7.29 -21.52 0.64
N ALA A 52 6.15 -22.11 1.04
CA ALA A 52 4.88 -21.86 0.36
C ALA A 52 4.42 -20.40 0.45
N LYS A 53 4.70 -19.71 1.57
CA LYS A 53 4.39 -18.27 1.68
C LYS A 53 5.30 -17.43 0.80
N GLU A 54 6.58 -17.78 0.71
CA GLU A 54 7.57 -17.09 -0.13
C GLU A 54 7.23 -17.28 -1.62
N THR A 55 6.90 -18.51 -2.05
CA THR A 55 6.45 -18.76 -3.43
C THR A 55 5.20 -17.95 -3.77
N VAL A 56 4.19 -17.92 -2.89
CA VAL A 56 2.96 -17.13 -3.17
C VAL A 56 3.25 -15.63 -3.14
N GLN A 57 4.19 -15.16 -2.31
CA GLN A 57 4.64 -13.77 -2.29
C GLN A 57 5.29 -13.37 -3.62
N GLU A 58 6.13 -14.24 -4.19
CA GLU A 58 6.70 -14.04 -5.53
C GLU A 58 5.60 -14.05 -6.61
N CYS A 59 4.69 -15.04 -6.56
CA CYS A 59 3.60 -15.14 -7.51
C CYS A 59 2.67 -13.94 -7.49
N VAL A 60 2.32 -13.39 -6.32
CA VAL A 60 1.42 -12.23 -6.24
C VAL A 60 2.08 -10.96 -6.76
N SER A 61 3.39 -10.79 -6.52
CA SER A 61 4.12 -9.66 -7.09
C SER A 61 4.20 -9.75 -8.61
N GLU A 62 4.39 -10.96 -9.16
CA GLU A 62 4.35 -11.16 -10.60
C GLU A 62 2.94 -10.97 -11.17
N PHE A 63 1.92 -11.43 -10.47
CA PHE A 63 0.52 -11.22 -10.87
C PHE A 63 0.17 -9.74 -10.96
N ILE A 64 0.61 -8.92 -10.01
CA ILE A 64 0.41 -7.46 -10.06
C ILE A 64 1.08 -6.88 -11.32
N SER A 65 2.35 -7.23 -11.55
CA SER A 65 3.09 -6.77 -12.74
C SER A 65 2.41 -7.23 -14.05
N PHE A 66 1.92 -8.46 -14.09
CA PHE A 66 1.28 -9.03 -15.28
C PHE A 66 -0.03 -8.33 -15.62
N VAL A 67 -0.94 -8.19 -14.64
CA VAL A 67 -2.23 -7.53 -14.86
C VAL A 67 -2.04 -6.04 -15.18
N THR A 68 -1.13 -5.37 -14.47
CA THR A 68 -0.86 -3.94 -14.71
C THR A 68 -0.14 -3.70 -16.04
N GLY A 69 0.69 -4.65 -16.50
CA GLY A 69 1.30 -4.63 -17.83
C GLY A 69 0.24 -4.67 -18.94
N GLU A 70 -0.67 -5.65 -18.90
CA GLU A 70 -1.77 -5.74 -19.88
C GLU A 70 -2.67 -4.50 -19.90
N ALA A 71 -3.01 -3.99 -18.71
CA ALA A 71 -3.83 -2.78 -18.59
C ALA A 71 -3.08 -1.53 -19.12
N SER A 72 -1.77 -1.44 -18.84
CA SER A 72 -0.91 -0.38 -19.36
C SER A 72 -0.88 -0.41 -20.89
N ASP A 73 -0.70 -1.59 -21.50
CA ASP A 73 -0.65 -1.74 -22.95
C ASP A 73 -1.96 -1.29 -23.61
N LYS A 74 -3.11 -1.64 -23.03
CA LYS A 74 -4.39 -1.10 -23.50
C LYS A 74 -4.46 0.41 -23.41
N CYS A 75 -4.14 0.96 -22.24
CA CYS A 75 -4.16 2.39 -21.98
C CYS A 75 -3.30 3.16 -22.99
N GLN A 76 -2.09 2.65 -23.27
CA GLN A 76 -1.17 3.24 -24.23
C GLN A 76 -1.66 3.13 -25.67
N ARG A 77 -2.25 2.00 -26.08
CA ARG A 77 -2.89 1.85 -27.41
C ARG A 77 -4.00 2.88 -27.63
N GLU A 78 -4.73 3.22 -26.57
CA GLU A 78 -5.76 4.27 -26.58
C GLU A 78 -5.20 5.69 -26.41
N LYS A 79 -3.87 5.87 -26.47
CA LYS A 79 -3.15 7.15 -26.34
C LYS A 79 -3.41 7.86 -24.99
N ARG A 80 -3.74 7.09 -23.95
CA ARG A 80 -3.89 7.60 -22.59
C ARG A 80 -2.59 7.40 -21.81
N LYS A 81 -2.35 8.29 -20.83
CA LYS A 81 -1.18 8.22 -19.93
C LYS A 81 -1.53 7.71 -18.53
N THR A 82 -2.82 7.62 -18.23
CA THR A 82 -3.34 7.23 -16.92
C THR A 82 -4.19 5.99 -17.09
N ILE A 83 -3.80 4.93 -16.38
CA ILE A 83 -4.55 3.67 -16.30
C ILE A 83 -5.78 3.90 -15.43
N ASN A 84 -6.94 3.51 -15.95
CA ASN A 84 -8.23 3.63 -15.25
C ASN A 84 -8.72 2.25 -14.78
N GLY A 85 -9.74 2.22 -13.91
CA GLY A 85 -10.36 0.97 -13.46
C GLY A 85 -10.93 0.10 -14.59
N ASP A 86 -11.39 0.73 -15.69
CA ASP A 86 -11.91 0.03 -16.86
C ASP A 86 -10.81 -0.68 -17.68
N ASP A 87 -9.55 -0.24 -17.55
CA ASP A 87 -8.40 -0.94 -18.15
C ASP A 87 -8.08 -2.22 -17.39
N ILE A 88 -8.17 -2.17 -16.06
CA ILE A 88 -7.99 -3.33 -15.19
C ILE A 88 -9.06 -4.38 -15.46
N LEU A 89 -10.34 -3.96 -15.57
CA LEU A 89 -11.44 -4.88 -15.89
C LEU A 89 -11.24 -5.58 -17.24
N TRP A 90 -10.77 -4.85 -18.24
CA TRP A 90 -10.43 -5.43 -19.52
C TRP A 90 -9.26 -6.41 -19.41
N ALA A 91 -8.18 -6.04 -18.73
CA ALA A 91 -7.02 -6.91 -18.57
C ALA A 91 -7.38 -8.23 -17.88
N ILE A 92 -8.16 -8.18 -16.79
CA ILE A 92 -8.65 -9.38 -16.08
C ILE A 92 -9.47 -10.29 -17.00
N THR A 93 -10.32 -9.71 -17.86
CA THR A 93 -11.10 -10.48 -18.84
C THR A 93 -10.18 -11.12 -19.89
N THR A 94 -9.28 -10.34 -20.48
CA THR A 94 -8.34 -10.81 -21.52
C THR A 94 -7.41 -11.91 -21.02
N LEU A 95 -7.03 -11.86 -19.75
CA LEU A 95 -6.17 -12.84 -19.10
C LEU A 95 -6.89 -14.12 -18.68
N GLY A 96 -8.21 -14.22 -18.87
CA GLY A 96 -9.02 -15.40 -18.54
C GLY A 96 -9.41 -15.52 -17.07
N PHE A 97 -9.43 -14.39 -16.34
CA PHE A 97 -9.86 -14.32 -14.94
C PHE A 97 -11.33 -13.85 -14.83
N ASP A 98 -12.20 -14.38 -15.69
CA ASP A 98 -13.59 -13.93 -15.87
C ASP A 98 -14.41 -13.94 -14.56
N ASP A 99 -14.17 -14.92 -13.68
CA ASP A 99 -14.85 -15.05 -12.38
C ASP A 99 -14.64 -13.83 -11.46
N TYR A 100 -13.58 -13.03 -11.71
CA TYR A 100 -13.28 -11.82 -10.95
C TYR A 100 -13.91 -10.55 -11.53
N VAL A 101 -14.41 -10.59 -12.77
CA VAL A 101 -14.88 -9.39 -13.49
C VAL A 101 -16.10 -8.77 -12.81
N GLU A 102 -17.14 -9.55 -12.51
CA GLU A 102 -18.36 -9.04 -11.88
C GLU A 102 -18.12 -8.50 -10.46
N PRO A 103 -17.38 -9.20 -9.56
CA PRO A 103 -16.99 -8.63 -8.28
C PRO A 103 -16.23 -7.30 -8.41
N LEU A 104 -15.30 -7.20 -9.36
CA LEU A 104 -14.51 -5.99 -9.57
C LEU A 104 -15.34 -4.83 -10.14
N LYS A 105 -16.30 -5.08 -11.03
CA LYS A 105 -17.23 -4.05 -11.51
C LYS A 105 -18.05 -3.46 -10.37
N LEU A 106 -18.60 -4.33 -9.50
CA LEU A 106 -19.35 -3.88 -8.34
C LEU A 106 -18.48 -3.07 -7.38
N TYR A 107 -17.24 -3.48 -7.17
CA TYR A 107 -16.27 -2.74 -6.37
C TYR A 107 -15.99 -1.35 -6.96
N LEU A 108 -15.71 -1.26 -8.27
CA LEU A 108 -15.43 0.01 -8.95
C LEU A 108 -16.62 0.98 -8.87
N LEU A 109 -17.84 0.47 -9.03
CA LEU A 109 -19.06 1.27 -8.88
C LEU A 109 -19.16 1.85 -7.46
N LYS A 110 -18.99 1.02 -6.42
CA LYS A 110 -19.02 1.47 -5.02
C LYS A 110 -17.91 2.46 -4.71
N TYR A 111 -16.71 2.23 -5.23
CA TYR A 111 -15.57 3.14 -5.06
C TYR A 111 -15.90 4.55 -5.60
N ARG A 112 -16.45 4.65 -6.82
CA ARG A 112 -16.87 5.92 -7.43
C ARG A 112 -17.95 6.63 -6.62
N GLN A 113 -18.91 5.90 -6.05
CA GLN A 113 -19.95 6.47 -5.17
C GLN A 113 -19.37 7.03 -3.87
N LEU A 114 -18.42 6.32 -3.25
CA LEU A 114 -17.75 6.76 -2.03
C LEU A 114 -16.89 8.00 -2.27
N GLU A 115 -16.14 8.05 -3.37
CA GLU A 115 -15.38 9.26 -3.73
C GLU A 115 -16.32 10.45 -3.95
N ALA A 116 -17.43 10.28 -4.68
CA ALA A 116 -18.40 11.36 -4.86
C ALA A 116 -18.98 11.87 -3.53
N THR A 117 -19.29 10.96 -2.60
CA THR A 117 -19.86 11.31 -1.28
C THR A 117 -18.84 11.97 -0.35
N SER A 118 -17.58 11.55 -0.42
CA SER A 118 -16.46 12.16 0.32
C SER A 118 -16.23 13.61 -0.11
N LEU A 119 -16.34 13.89 -1.41
CA LEU A 119 -16.21 15.23 -1.97
C LEU A 119 -17.41 16.13 -1.58
N ILE A 120 -18.63 15.57 -1.50
CA ILE A 120 -19.81 16.31 -1.02
C ILE A 120 -19.69 16.64 0.47
N SER A 121 -19.14 15.72 1.29
CA SER A 121 -18.87 15.98 2.70
C SER A 121 -17.81 17.07 2.91
N GLN A 122 -16.87 17.24 1.99
CA GLN A 122 -15.91 18.36 2.03
C GLN A 122 -16.52 19.68 1.52
N GLN A 123 -17.44 19.66 0.55
CA GLN A 123 -18.08 20.87 0.02
C GLN A 123 -19.06 21.54 0.99
N HIS A 124 -19.66 20.80 1.92
CA HIS A 124 -20.58 21.39 2.89
C HIS A 124 -19.90 22.30 3.95
N TYR A 125 -18.56 22.36 3.97
CA TYR A 125 -17.79 23.33 4.78
C TYR A 125 -17.36 24.59 4.00
N ALA A 126 -17.55 24.64 2.68
CA ALA A 126 -17.02 25.71 1.83
C ALA A 126 -18.08 26.55 1.09
N THR A 127 -19.38 26.25 1.21
CA THR A 127 -20.44 26.93 0.42
C THR A 127 -21.46 27.71 1.24
N ILE A 128 -21.32 27.82 2.56
CA ILE A 128 -22.13 28.77 3.34
C ILE A 128 -21.23 29.90 3.84
N GLY A 129 -20.99 30.85 2.94
CA GLY A 129 -20.70 32.21 3.37
C GLY A 129 -21.89 32.71 4.19
N GLU A 130 -21.59 33.19 5.39
CA GLU A 130 -22.40 34.18 6.09
C GLU A 130 -23.84 33.77 6.44
N GLN A 131 -23.99 32.76 7.29
CA GLN A 131 -24.99 32.80 8.35
C GLN A 131 -24.65 31.77 9.43
N ALA A 132 -24.29 32.31 10.59
CA ALA A 132 -23.98 31.54 11.79
C ALA A 132 -25.18 30.66 12.20
N PHE A 133 -25.04 29.35 12.05
CA PHE A 133 -25.79 28.41 12.87
C PHE A 133 -24.79 27.67 13.76
N ALA A 134 -24.93 27.91 15.06
CA ALA A 134 -23.97 27.52 16.09
C ALA A 134 -23.78 26.00 16.16
N LEU A 135 -22.53 25.55 16.16
CA LEU A 135 -22.17 24.22 16.66
C LEU A 135 -22.38 24.19 18.18
N PRO A 136 -22.91 23.12 18.78
CA PRO A 136 -23.13 23.04 20.23
C PRO A 136 -21.83 22.82 21.03
N PHE A 137 -20.65 23.02 20.43
CA PHE A 137 -19.40 22.96 21.15
C PHE A 137 -18.40 23.98 20.61
N SER A 138 -17.97 24.89 21.48
CA SER A 138 -16.94 25.88 21.22
C SER A 138 -15.56 25.29 21.52
N SER A 139 -14.63 25.35 20.56
CA SER A 139 -13.24 24.87 20.69
C SER A 139 -12.43 25.57 21.78
N ASN A 140 -12.98 26.60 22.44
CA ASN A 140 -12.33 27.28 23.56
C ASN A 140 -12.53 26.59 24.92
N SER A 141 -13.35 25.54 25.04
CA SER A 141 -13.56 24.83 26.31
C SER A 141 -12.44 23.87 26.71
N ILE A 142 -11.49 23.53 25.82
CA ILE A 142 -10.39 22.61 26.17
C ILE A 142 -9.25 23.34 26.90
N ASN A 143 -8.97 24.61 26.55
CA ASN A 143 -7.81 25.31 27.10
C ASN A 143 -8.00 25.83 28.54
N THR A 144 -9.24 26.01 29.00
CA THR A 144 -9.48 26.48 30.38
C THR A 144 -9.37 25.36 31.42
N GLN A 145 -9.53 24.10 31.02
CA GLN A 145 -9.49 22.96 31.95
C GLN A 145 -8.07 22.43 32.23
N LEU A 146 -7.08 22.81 31.41
CA LEU A 146 -5.67 22.48 31.68
C LEU A 146 -4.96 23.50 32.57
N HIS A 147 -5.40 24.76 32.58
CA HIS A 147 -4.77 25.77 33.44
C HIS A 147 -5.26 25.73 34.90
N HIS A 148 -6.46 25.18 35.16
CA HIS A 148 -7.01 25.04 36.52
C HIS A 148 -6.59 23.74 37.25
N GLN A 149 -5.92 22.82 36.57
CA GLN A 149 -5.41 21.57 37.18
C GLN A 149 -3.92 21.63 37.54
N GLN A 150 -3.18 22.64 37.06
CA GLN A 150 -1.74 22.74 37.34
C GLN A 150 -1.42 23.45 38.67
N GLU A 151 -2.31 24.31 39.21
CA GLU A 151 -2.11 24.93 40.54
C GLU A 151 -2.50 24.02 41.72
N SER A 152 -3.05 22.83 41.47
CA SER A 152 -3.43 21.88 42.53
C SER A 152 -2.33 20.86 42.88
N ILE A 153 -1.26 20.78 42.09
CA ILE A 153 -0.20 19.76 42.30
C ILE A 153 1.02 20.31 43.08
N ASP A 154 1.13 21.62 43.26
CA ASP A 154 2.22 22.24 44.05
C ASP A 154 1.83 22.53 45.51
N SER A 155 0.67 22.05 45.98
CA SER A 155 0.17 22.27 47.36
C SER A 155 -0.04 20.96 48.16
N VAL A 156 0.73 19.91 47.85
CA VAL A 156 0.77 18.69 48.68
C VAL A 156 2.20 18.33 49.15
N GLU A 157 3.18 19.22 48.97
CA GLU A 157 4.44 19.20 49.73
C GLU A 157 4.37 20.10 50.97
N GLN A 158 3.41 19.81 51.85
CA GLN A 158 3.46 20.30 53.23
C GLN A 158 2.63 19.36 54.09
N TRP A 159 3.27 18.25 54.50
CA TRP A 159 3.29 17.56 55.81
C TRP A 159 3.90 16.17 55.60
#